data_AF-A0A8S2SLX5-F1
#
_entry.id   AF-A0A8S2SLX5-F1
#
_cell.length_a   1.000
_cell.length_b   1.000
_cell.length_c   1.000
_cell.angle_alpha   90.00
_cell.angle_beta   90.00
_cell.angle_gamma   90.00
#
_symmetry.space_group_name_H-M   'P 1'
#
loop_
_entity.id
_entity.type
_entity.pdbx_description
1 polymer ?
#
loop_
_entity_poly.entity_id
_entity_poly.type
_entity_poly.pdbx_seq_one_letter_code
_entity_poly.pdbx_strand_id
1 'polypeptide(L)'
;MVSSSCVVERLIQHGLEIVFPNNDDMERVHQIILDELTINVITEESKQFYRNAMQRLYDEQQVEGIVLGCTEIPLLVKQSDLPHIPLFDSTQLHAQLAVDYQLGRYDIDSFLPPNIKKVE
;
A
#
# COMPACT_ATOMS: atom_id res chain seq x y z
N MET A 1 -3.18 -13.57 -9.91
CA MET A 1 -2.70 -14.55 -8.90
C MET A 1 -2.30 -13.78 -7.63
N VAL A 2 -3.28 -13.23 -6.89
CA VAL A 2 -3.05 -12.43 -5.66
C VAL A 2 -3.72 -13.07 -4.42
N SER A 3 -4.40 -14.20 -4.63
CA SER A 3 -5.22 -14.89 -3.63
C SER A 3 -4.43 -15.60 -2.50
N SER A 4 -3.10 -15.42 -2.45
CA SER A 4 -2.22 -16.09 -1.48
C SER A 4 -1.20 -15.11 -0.86
N SER A 5 -1.61 -13.85 -0.63
CA SER A 5 -0.77 -12.85 0.03
C SER A 5 -1.10 -12.76 1.52
N CYS A 6 -0.09 -12.94 2.38
CA CYS A 6 -0.25 -12.83 3.83
C CYS A 6 -0.75 -11.44 4.27
N VAL A 7 -0.39 -10.38 3.54
CA VAL A 7 -0.87 -9.02 3.81
C VAL A 7 -2.36 -8.90 3.51
N VAL A 8 -2.80 -9.43 2.37
CA VAL A 8 -4.21 -9.40 1.94
C VAL A 8 -5.07 -10.17 2.93
N GLU A 9 -4.66 -11.38 3.31
CA GLU A 9 -5.33 -12.19 4.33
C GLU A 9 -5.45 -11.43 5.66
N ARG A 10 -4.37 -10.74 6.08
CA ARG A 10 -4.37 -9.99 7.33
C ARG A 10 -5.34 -8.81 7.29
N LEU A 11 -5.43 -8.09 6.18
CA LEU A 11 -6.37 -6.98 6.02
C LEU A 11 -7.82 -7.48 6.01
N ILE A 12 -8.11 -8.59 5.34
CA ILE A 12 -9.44 -9.23 5.34
C ILE A 12 -9.86 -9.65 6.76
N GLN A 13 -8.93 -10.19 7.57
CA GLN A 13 -9.20 -10.51 8.98
C GLN A 13 -9.57 -9.29 9.82
N HIS A 14 -9.19 -8.08 9.40
CA HIS A 14 -9.57 -6.83 10.04
C HIS A 14 -10.86 -6.21 9.46
N GLY A 15 -11.59 -6.97 8.63
CA GLY A 15 -12.88 -6.55 8.08
C GLY A 15 -12.78 -5.66 6.83
N LEU A 16 -11.61 -5.59 6.18
CA LEU A 16 -11.42 -4.83 4.96
C LEU A 16 -11.74 -5.68 3.73
N GLU A 17 -12.49 -5.11 2.79
CA GLU A 17 -12.61 -5.63 1.44
C GLU A 17 -11.43 -5.14 0.59
N ILE A 18 -10.81 -6.04 -0.16
CA ILE A 18 -9.61 -5.73 -0.95
C ILE A 18 -9.92 -5.89 -2.43
N VAL A 19 -9.70 -4.82 -3.18
CA VAL A 19 -9.74 -4.79 -4.63
C VAL A 19 -8.35 -4.51 -5.19
N PHE A 20 -8.09 -5.00 -6.40
CA PHE A 20 -6.85 -4.77 -7.12
C PHE A 20 -7.14 -4.04 -8.42
N PRO A 21 -6.16 -3.29 -8.98
CA PRO A 21 -6.23 -2.86 -10.37
C PRO A 21 -6.46 -4.04 -11.32
N ASN A 22 -6.94 -3.75 -12.52
CA ASN A 22 -7.00 -4.75 -13.59
C ASN A 22 -5.60 -5.28 -13.94
N ASN A 23 -5.53 -6.38 -14.70
CA ASN A 23 -4.26 -7.06 -14.98
C ASN A 23 -3.26 -6.16 -15.74
N ASP A 24 -3.72 -5.37 -16.70
CA ASP A 24 -2.86 -4.49 -17.49
C ASP A 24 -2.25 -3.39 -16.60
N ASP A 25 -3.06 -2.84 -15.70
CA ASP A 25 -2.61 -1.86 -14.73
C ASP A 25 -1.61 -2.46 -13.73
N MET A 26 -1.86 -3.68 -13.25
CA MET A 26 -0.94 -4.40 -12.37
C MET A 26 0.41 -4.67 -13.04
N GLU A 27 0.41 -5.07 -14.32
CA GLU A 27 1.64 -5.31 -15.08
C GLU A 27 2.45 -4.02 -15.24
N ARG A 28 1.79 -2.91 -15.62
CA ARG A 28 2.47 -1.62 -15.77
C ARG A 28 2.94 -1.04 -14.43
N VAL A 29 2.17 -1.19 -13.35
CA VAL A 29 2.60 -0.85 -11.98
C VAL A 29 3.88 -1.60 -11.64
N HIS A 30 3.91 -2.91 -11.86
CA HIS A 30 5.08 -3.75 -11.58
C HIS A 30 6.30 -3.32 -12.39
N GLN A 31 6.12 -3.06 -13.68
CA GLN A 31 7.17 -2.57 -14.56
C GLN A 31 7.74 -1.24 -14.07
N ILE A 32 6.90 -0.26 -13.73
CA ILE A 32 7.37 1.04 -13.22
C ILE A 32 8.18 0.85 -11.93
N ILE A 33 7.73 -0.01 -11.02
CA ILE A 33 8.46 -0.27 -9.78
C ILE A 33 9.86 -0.79 -10.09
N LEU A 34 9.96 -1.87 -10.88
CA LEU A 34 11.24 -2.53 -11.15
C LEU A 34 12.15 -1.72 -12.07
N ASP A 35 11.64 -1.25 -13.20
CA ASP A 35 12.46 -0.66 -14.25
C ASP A 35 12.77 0.83 -13.98
N GLU A 36 11.97 1.51 -13.15
CA GLU A 36 12.13 2.94 -12.88
C GLU A 36 12.44 3.21 -11.40
N LEU A 37 11.52 2.86 -10.49
CA LEU A 37 11.60 3.34 -9.09
C LEU A 37 12.76 2.72 -8.30
N THR A 38 13.07 1.43 -8.49
CA THR A 38 14.18 0.77 -7.78
C THR A 38 15.56 1.32 -8.16
N ILE A 39 15.67 1.96 -9.32
CA ILE A 39 16.87 2.65 -9.80
C ILE A 39 16.75 4.18 -9.72
N ASN A 40 15.80 4.67 -8.92
CA ASN A 40 15.56 6.09 -8.64
C ASN A 40 15.26 6.94 -9.89
N VAL A 41 14.64 6.33 -10.90
CA VAL A 41 14.10 7.03 -12.06
C VAL A 41 12.64 7.39 -11.76
N ILE A 42 12.33 8.69 -11.75
CA ILE A 42 10.99 9.20 -11.47
C ILE A 42 10.55 10.03 -12.67
N THR A 43 9.48 9.59 -13.33
CA THR A 43 8.96 10.22 -14.55
C THR A 43 7.55 10.75 -14.34
N GLU A 44 7.21 11.86 -15.01
CA GLU A 44 5.83 12.37 -15.00
C GLU A 44 4.86 11.43 -15.72
N GLU A 45 5.35 10.67 -16.71
CA GLU A 45 4.56 9.63 -17.37
C GLU A 45 4.11 8.54 -16.39
N SER A 46 5.04 7.99 -15.61
CA SER A 46 4.74 6.99 -14.58
C SER A 46 3.85 7.56 -13.48
N LYS A 47 4.07 8.80 -13.06
CA LYS A 47 3.19 9.47 -12.09
C LYS A 47 1.77 9.61 -12.64
N GLN A 48 1.63 10.04 -13.90
CA GLN A 48 0.33 10.19 -14.53
C GLN A 48 -0.38 8.85 -14.71
N PHE A 49 0.36 7.79 -15.05
CA PHE A 49 -0.17 6.44 -15.10
C PHE A 49 -0.71 6.00 -13.73
N TYR A 50 0.05 6.18 -12.65
CA TYR A 50 -0.40 5.85 -11.28
C TYR A 50 -1.65 6.63 -10.90
N ARG A 51 -1.68 7.95 -11.16
CA ARG A 51 -2.88 8.79 -10.91
C ARG A 51 -4.10 8.24 -11.64
N ASN A 52 -3.95 7.89 -12.92
CA ASN A 52 -5.05 7.37 -13.73
C ASN A 52 -5.52 5.99 -13.23
N ALA A 53 -4.61 5.10 -12.85
CA ALA A 53 -4.94 3.78 -12.32
C ALA A 53 -5.68 3.87 -10.97
N MET A 54 -5.22 4.73 -10.07
CA MET A 54 -5.88 5.01 -8.80
C MET A 54 -7.25 5.66 -8.98
N GLN A 55 -7.38 6.58 -9.94
CA GLN A 55 -8.66 7.20 -10.28
C GLN A 55 -9.66 6.18 -10.84
N ARG A 56 -9.22 5.26 -11.72
CA ARG A 56 -10.06 4.15 -12.20
C ARG A 56 -10.57 3.27 -11.06
N LEU A 57 -9.68 2.90 -10.12
CA LEU A 57 -10.10 2.13 -8.93
C LEU A 57 -11.19 2.85 -8.14
N TYR A 58 -11.05 4.16 -7.94
CA TYR A 58 -12.05 4.95 -7.25
C TYR A 58 -13.36 5.03 -8.03
N ASP A 59 -13.31 5.34 -9.33
CA ASP A 59 -14.52 5.53 -10.14
C ASP A 59 -15.27 4.21 -10.36
N GLU A 60 -14.57 3.11 -10.64
CA GLU A 60 -15.16 1.83 -11.03
C GLU A 60 -15.46 0.92 -9.85
N GLN A 61 -14.60 0.92 -8.82
CA GLN A 61 -14.71 0.02 -7.67
C GLN A 61 -15.13 0.74 -6.38
N GLN A 62 -15.28 2.08 -6.42
CA GLN A 62 -15.73 2.89 -5.28
C GLN A 62 -14.86 2.69 -4.03
N VAL A 63 -13.55 2.56 -4.21
CA VAL A 63 -12.62 2.36 -3.08
C VAL A 63 -12.62 3.56 -2.15
N GLU A 64 -12.64 3.29 -0.84
CA GLU A 64 -12.60 4.33 0.19
C GLU A 64 -11.17 4.77 0.54
N GLY A 65 -10.17 4.09 -0.01
CA GLY A 65 -8.77 4.43 0.13
C GLY A 65 -7.84 3.45 -0.57
N ILE A 66 -6.57 3.84 -0.72
CA ILE A 66 -5.57 3.09 -1.47
C ILE A 66 -4.33 2.89 -0.63
N VAL A 67 -3.90 1.63 -0.49
CA VAL A 67 -2.65 1.27 0.20
C VAL A 67 -1.49 1.36 -0.77
N LEU A 68 -0.47 2.14 -0.43
CA LEU A 68 0.81 2.15 -1.13
C LEU A 68 1.65 0.99 -0.59
N GLY A 69 1.44 -0.19 -1.16
CA GLY A 69 1.96 -1.47 -0.64
C GLY A 69 3.42 -1.80 -0.97
N CYS A 70 4.13 -0.91 -1.67
CA CYS A 70 5.55 -1.03 -1.98
C CYS A 70 6.23 0.28 -1.56
N THR A 71 7.38 0.16 -0.90
CA THR A 71 8.07 1.28 -0.23
C THR A 71 8.54 2.38 -1.19
N GLU A 72 8.63 2.05 -2.48
CA GLU A 72 9.06 2.91 -3.56
C GLU A 72 7.91 3.75 -4.13
N ILE A 73 6.66 3.28 -4.06
CA ILE A 73 5.49 4.00 -4.60
C ILE A 73 5.34 5.40 -3.98
N PRO A 74 5.51 5.61 -2.66
CA PRO A 74 5.49 6.94 -2.07
C PRO A 74 6.55 7.90 -2.62
N LEU A 75 7.60 7.44 -3.32
CA LEU A 75 8.57 8.32 -3.97
C LEU A 75 7.98 8.98 -5.23
N LEU A 76 7.02 8.31 -5.88
CA LEU A 76 6.39 8.75 -7.12
C LEU A 76 5.10 9.55 -6.90
N VAL A 77 4.24 9.10 -6.00
CA VAL A 77 2.91 9.70 -5.75
C VAL A 77 2.73 10.10 -4.29
N LYS A 78 1.99 11.20 -4.08
CA LYS A 78 1.72 11.81 -2.77
C LYS A 78 0.22 12.07 -2.59
N GLN A 79 -0.22 12.24 -1.35
CA GLN A 79 -1.62 12.58 -1.03
C GLN A 79 -2.14 13.82 -1.79
N SER A 80 -1.27 14.78 -2.10
CA SER A 80 -1.61 15.98 -2.89
C SER A 80 -2.01 15.69 -4.34
N ASP A 81 -1.64 14.52 -4.87
CA ASP A 81 -1.94 14.14 -6.25
C ASP A 81 -3.38 13.68 -6.43
N LEU A 82 -4.00 13.15 -5.36
CA LEU A 82 -5.36 12.64 -5.32
C LEU A 82 -6.01 13.02 -3.97
N PRO A 83 -6.34 14.30 -3.75
CA PRO A 83 -6.78 14.79 -2.44
C PRO A 83 -8.13 14.21 -1.98
N HIS A 84 -8.94 13.67 -2.89
CA HIS A 84 -10.24 13.06 -2.61
C HIS A 84 -10.15 11.56 -2.25
N ILE A 85 -8.99 10.93 -2.43
CA ILE A 85 -8.77 9.50 -2.14
C ILE A 85 -7.70 9.38 -1.05
N PRO A 86 -8.02 8.86 0.14
CA PRO A 86 -7.03 8.60 1.17
C PRO A 86 -5.94 7.64 0.68
N LEU A 87 -4.67 8.06 0.77
CA LEU A 87 -3.51 7.23 0.45
C LEU A 87 -2.82 6.79 1.75
N PHE A 88 -2.65 5.48 1.92
CA PHE A 88 -1.99 4.88 3.07
C PHE A 88 -0.58 4.44 2.72
N ASP A 89 0.41 5.28 3.03
CA ASP A 89 1.82 4.94 2.91
C ASP A 89 2.21 3.91 3.98
N SER A 90 2.34 2.65 3.58
CA SER A 90 2.70 1.55 4.48
C SER A 90 4.05 1.77 5.17
N THR A 91 5.00 2.41 4.49
CA THR A 91 6.33 2.74 5.02
C THR A 91 6.22 3.74 6.15
N GLN A 92 5.49 4.83 5.92
CA GLN A 92 5.29 5.89 6.90
C GLN A 92 4.53 5.36 8.12
N LEU A 93 3.45 4.61 7.90
CA LEU A 93 2.64 4.02 8.96
C LEU A 93 3.45 3.05 9.82
N HIS A 94 4.26 2.18 9.21
CA HIS A 94 5.14 1.26 9.94
C HIS A 94 6.22 2.00 10.72
N ALA A 95 6.87 3.01 10.13
CA ALA A 95 7.88 3.81 10.83
C ALA A 95 7.29 4.53 12.04
N GLN A 96 6.08 5.10 11.90
CA GLN A 96 5.36 5.74 12.99
C GLN A 96 5.01 4.74 14.10
N LEU A 97 4.47 3.56 13.75
CA LEU A 97 4.16 2.51 14.71
C LEU A 97 5.40 2.03 15.47
N ALA A 98 6.54 1.89 14.80
CA ALA A 98 7.79 1.50 15.44
C ALA A 98 8.25 2.54 16.49
N VAL A 99 8.16 3.82 16.18
CA VAL A 99 8.44 4.90 17.14
C VAL A 99 7.45 4.90 18.29
N ASP A 100 6.16 4.75 18.00
CA ASP A 100 5.12 4.74 19.02
C ASP A 100 5.24 3.54 19.97
N TYR A 101 5.60 2.36 19.46
CA TYR A 101 5.94 1.19 20.26
C TYR A 101 7.12 1.46 21.19
N GLN A 102 8.22 2.02 20.67
CA GLN A 102 9.41 2.35 21.47
C GLN A 102 9.11 3.37 22.58
N LEU A 103 8.15 4.27 22.35
CA LEU A 103 7.68 5.26 23.33
C LEU A 103 6.59 4.72 24.27
N GLY A 104 6.22 3.43 24.17
CA GLY A 104 5.21 2.80 25.01
C GLY A 104 3.78 3.25 24.73
N ARG A 105 3.50 3.80 23.55
CA ARG A 105 2.15 4.25 23.14
C ARG A 105 1.28 3.11 22.62
N TYR A 106 1.91 2.03 22.16
CA TYR A 106 1.23 0.82 21.70
C TYR A 106 1.92 -0.44 22.24
N ASP A 107 1.11 -1.48 22.44
CA ASP A 107 1.57 -2.83 22.71
C ASP A 107 1.59 -3.65 21.41
N ILE A 108 2.76 -4.17 21.04
CA ILE A 108 2.92 -4.98 19.82
C ILE A 108 2.07 -6.26 19.86
N ASP A 109 1.76 -6.75 21.06
CA ASP A 109 0.97 -7.98 21.24
C ASP A 109 -0.47 -7.81 20.74
N SER A 110 -0.96 -6.58 20.69
CA SER A 110 -2.26 -6.26 20.09
C SER A 110 -2.30 -6.46 18.57
N PHE A 111 -1.15 -6.50 17.89
CA PHE A 111 -1.05 -6.64 16.44
C PHE A 111 -0.60 -8.03 15.99
N LEU A 112 -0.21 -8.92 16.91
CA LEU A 112 0.21 -10.26 16.56
C LEU A 112 -1.00 -11.10 16.08
N PRO A 113 -0.83 -11.95 15.06
CA PRO A 113 -1.86 -12.92 14.72
C PRO A 113 -2.09 -13.88 15.90
N PRO A 114 -3.34 -14.33 16.14
CA PRO A 114 -3.69 -15.15 17.29
C PRO A 114 -2.91 -16.48 17.40
N ASN A 115 -2.27 -16.91 16.30
CA ASN A 115 -1.55 -18.17 16.21
C ASN A 115 -0.01 -18.01 16.18
N ILE A 116 0.53 -16.80 16.36
CA ILE A 116 1.99 -16.59 16.43
C ILE A 116 2.42 -16.49 17.90
N LYS A 117 3.22 -17.45 18.36
CA LYS A 117 3.92 -17.36 19.65
C LYS A 117 5.19 -16.54 19.46
N LYS A 118 5.50 -15.67 20.42
CA LYS A 118 6.82 -15.02 20.50
C LYS A 118 7.90 -16.09 20.50
N VAL A 119 8.89 -15.95 19.63
CA VAL A 119 10.13 -16.71 19.74
C VAL A 119 10.91 -16.07 20.88
N GLU A 120 11.13 -16.83 21.95
CA GLU A 120 11.97 -16.44 23.09
C GLU A 120 13.43 -16.21 22.68
#